data_AF-A0A7Z9YW97-F1
#
_entry.id   AF-A0A7Z9YW97-F1
#
_cell.length_a   1.000
_cell.length_b   1.000
_cell.length_c   1.000
_cell.angle_alpha   90.00
_cell.angle_beta   90.00
_cell.angle_gamma   90.00
#
_symmetry.space_group_name_H-M   'P 1'
#
loop_
_entity.id
_entity.type
_entity.pdbx_description
1 polymer ?
#
loop_
_entity_poly.entity_id
_entity_poly.type
_entity_poly.pdbx_seq_one_letter_code
_entity_poly.pdbx_strand_id
1 'polypeptide(L)' 'MTVKENHQTFCPVPGINAGMLTLEDLERITDIVRKYDIPMVKVTGAQRLFLHGFSPEKKVN' A
#
# COMPACT_ATOMS: atom_id res chain seq x y z
N MET A 1 6.03 18.53 19.07
CA MET A 1 4.99 17.58 18.63
C MET A 1 5.69 16.36 18.07
N THR A 2 6.05 15.43 18.94
CA THR A 2 6.83 14.23 18.61
C THR A 2 5.88 13.20 18.02
N VAL A 3 5.78 13.15 16.69
CA VAL A 3 5.02 12.09 16.02
C VAL A 3 5.84 10.82 16.16
N LYS A 4 5.43 9.95 17.10
CA LYS A 4 5.89 8.56 17.13
C LYS A 4 5.29 7.86 15.90
N GLU A 5 6.04 7.87 14.81
CA GLU A 5 5.74 7.13 13.59
C GLU A 5 5.99 5.63 13.81
N ASN A 6 5.10 4.95 14.53
CA ASN A 6 5.01 3.48 14.49
C ASN A 6 4.36 3.06 13.16
N HIS A 7 5.01 3.38 12.03
CA HIS A 7 4.56 3.01 10.70
C HIS A 7 4.95 1.55 10.44
N GLN A 8 4.19 0.60 10.98
CA GLN A 8 4.27 -0.80 10.55
C GLN A 8 3.89 -0.86 9.06
N THR A 9 4.90 -0.69 8.23
CA THR A 9 4.79 -0.47 6.79
C THR A 9 5.39 -1.66 6.09
N PHE A 10 4.55 -2.48 5.49
CA PHE A 10 5.00 -3.53 4.59
C PHE A 10 4.02 -3.67 3.45
N CYS A 11 4.51 -3.47 2.22
CA CYS A 11 4.43 -4.43 1.12
C CYS A 11 4.81 -3.70 -0.19
N PRO A 12 6.05 -3.81 -0.69
CA PRO A 12 6.28 -3.48 -2.09
C PRO A 12 5.52 -4.52 -2.91
N VAL A 13 4.57 -4.09 -3.75
CA VAL A 13 4.04 -4.96 -4.81
C VAL A 13 5.24 -5.36 -5.67
N PRO A 14 5.70 -6.62 -5.66
CA PRO A 14 6.82 -7.03 -6.49
C PRO A 14 6.33 -7.04 -7.94
N GLY A 15 6.97 -6.30 -8.83
CA GLY A 15 6.67 -6.38 -10.27
C GLY A 15 6.44 -5.06 -11.00
N ILE A 16 6.46 -3.90 -10.33
CA ILE A 16 6.39 -2.61 -11.02
C ILE A 16 7.72 -2.33 -11.72
N ASN A 17 7.85 -2.75 -12.98
CA ASN A 17 9.03 -2.47 -13.79
C ASN A 17 8.95 -1.06 -14.37
N ALA A 18 9.91 -0.19 -14.02
CA ALA A 18 9.98 1.20 -14.47
C ALA A 18 8.70 2.04 -14.22
N GLY A 19 7.89 1.68 -13.21
CA GLY A 19 6.61 2.36 -12.93
C GLY A 19 5.44 1.92 -13.80
N MET A 20 5.60 0.89 -14.63
CA MET A 20 4.55 0.37 -15.51
C MET A 20 3.59 -0.56 -14.76
N LEU A 21 2.31 -0.40 -15.02
CA LEU A 21 1.23 -1.19 -14.45
C LEU A 21 0.25 -1.56 -15.57
N THR A 22 -0.13 -2.83 -15.61
CA THR A 22 -1.25 -3.29 -16.44
C THR A 22 -2.57 -3.07 -15.71
N LEU A 23 -3.70 -3.25 -16.42
CA LEU A 23 -5.02 -3.22 -15.78
C LEU A 23 -5.12 -4.28 -14.66
N GLU A 24 -4.59 -5.47 -14.89
CA GLU A 24 -4.60 -6.58 -13.93
C GLU A 24 -3.82 -6.23 -12.64
N ASP A 25 -2.72 -5.48 -12.77
CA ASP A 25 -1.96 -5.01 -11.60
C ASP A 25 -2.77 -4.00 -10.78
N LEU A 26 -3.48 -3.08 -11.45
CA LEU A 26 -4.35 -2.09 -10.79
C LEU A 26 -5.52 -2.75 -10.08
N GLU A 27 -6.11 -3.79 -10.67
CA GLU A 27 -7.17 -4.59 -10.04
C GLU A 27 -6.66 -5.29 -8.78
N ARG A 28 -5.48 -5.94 -8.83
CA ARG A 28 -4.84 -6.56 -7.66
C ARG A 28 -4.56 -5.54 -6.54
N ILE A 29 -4.05 -4.36 -6.89
CA ILE A 29 -3.81 -3.29 -5.92
C ILE A 29 -5.13 -2.86 -5.25
N THR A 30 -6.20 -2.73 -6.04
CA THR A 30 -7.54 -2.36 -5.56
C THR A 30 -8.08 -3.40 -4.59
N ASP A 31 -7.91 -4.69 -4.88
CA ASP A 31 -8.33 -5.77 -4.00
C ASP A 31 -7.59 -5.73 -2.66
N ILE A 32 -6.29 -5.47 -2.66
CA ILE A 32 -5.49 -5.31 -1.44
C ILE A 32 -5.96 -4.10 -0.64
N VAL A 33 -6.16 -2.95 -1.29
CA VAL A 33 -6.63 -1.72 -0.64
C VAL A 33 -7.97 -1.95 0.04
N ARG A 34 -8.91 -2.62 -0.62
CA ARG A 34 -10.22 -2.97 -0.05
C ARG A 34 -10.09 -3.99 1.09
N LYS A 35 -9.34 -5.07 0.88
CA LYS A 35 -9.18 -6.16 1.85
C LYS A 35 -8.64 -5.66 3.19
N TYR A 36 -7.74 -4.69 3.16
CA TYR A 36 -7.08 -4.17 4.35
C TYR A 36 -7.56 -2.77 4.77
N ASP A 37 -8.65 -2.28 4.17
CA ASP A 37 -9.23 -0.96 4.47
C ASP A 37 -8.17 0.15 4.47
N ILE A 38 -7.29 0.11 3.45
CA ILE A 38 -6.17 1.04 3.34
C ILE A 38 -6.73 2.41 2.96
N PRO A 39 -6.55 3.46 3.79
CA PRO A 39 -7.13 4.77 3.51
C PRO A 39 -6.42 5.52 2.39
N MET A 40 -5.14 5.23 2.14
CA MET A 40 -4.35 5.97 1.17
C MET A 40 -3.23 5.14 0.55
N VAL A 41 -3.06 5.30 -0.76
CA VAL A 41 -1.90 4.79 -1.51
C VAL A 41 -1.10 5.96 -2.04
N LYS A 42 0.22 5.95 -1.79
CA LYS A 42 1.16 6.98 -2.27
C LYS A 42 2.11 6.39 -3.30
N VAL A 43 2.32 7.09 -4.41
CA VAL A 43 3.42 6.82 -5.34
C VAL A 43 4.68 7.52 -4.84
N THR A 44 5.79 6.79 -4.73
CA THR A 44 7.08 7.33 -4.30
C THR A 44 7.92 7.82 -5.48
N GLY A 45 8.92 8.68 -5.22
CA GLY A 45 9.85 9.14 -6.27
C GLY A 45 10.69 8.03 -6.91
N ALA A 46 10.75 6.84 -6.30
CA ALA A 46 11.40 5.66 -6.85
C ALA A 46 10.42 4.71 -7.54
N GLN A 47 9.25 5.20 -7.98
CA GLN A 47 8.24 4.44 -8.71
C GLN A 47 7.66 3.23 -7.95
N ARG A 48 7.63 3.30 -6.62
CA ARG A 48 6.99 2.28 -5.75
C ARG A 48 5.66 2.78 -5.22
N LEU A 49 4.74 1.86 -4.96
CA LEU A 49 3.50 2.12 -4.23
C LEU A 49 3.70 1.91 -2.73
N PHE A 50 3.20 2.85 -1.95
CA PHE A 50 3.25 2.85 -0.50
C PHE A 50 1.82 2.87 0.03
N LEU A 51 1.43 1.81 0.75
CA LEU A 51 0.12 1.68 1.38
C LEU A 51 0.18 2.31 2.78
N HIS A 52 -0.47 3.46 2.97
CA HIS A 52 -0.43 4.22 4.21
C HIS A 52 -1.68 3.96 5.05
N GLY A 53 -1.52 3.90 6.37
CA GLY A 53 -2.62 3.71 7.31
C GLY A 53 -3.06 2.25 7.50
N PHE A 54 -2.22 1.27 7.11
CA PHE A 54 -2.44 -0.12 7.50
C PHE A 54 -2.35 -0.26 9.02
N SER A 55 -3.40 -0.77 9.65
CA SER A 55 -3.40 -1.12 11.06
C SER A 55 -3.50 -2.65 11.18
N PRO A 56 -2.42 -3.36 11.56
CA PRO A 56 -2.43 -4.81 11.71
C PRO A 56 -3.41 -5.31 12.80
N GLU A 57 -3.90 -4.38 13.62
CA GLU A 57 -4.85 -4.62 14.70
C GLU A 57 -6.30 -4.68 14.20
N LYS A 58 -6.59 -4.14 13.00
CA LYS A 58 -7.82 -4.43 12.25
C LYS A 58 -7.68 -5.79 11.55
N LYS A 59 -7.52 -6.87 12.32
CA LYS A 59 -7.92 -8.18 11.82
C LYS A 59 -9.44 -8.17 11.73
N VAL A 60 -9.93 -8.29 10.50
CA VAL A 60 -11.34 -8.52 10.18
C VAL A 60 -11.81 -9.75 10.97
N ASN A 61 -12.82 -9.56 11.83
CA ASN A 61 -13.64 -10.63 12.39
C ASN A 61 -14.45 -11.30 11.29
#